data_AF-A0A150N9L6-F1
#
_entry.id   AF-A0A150N9L6-F1
#
_cell.length_a   1.000
_cell.length_b   1.000
_cell.length_c   1.000
_cell.angle_alpha   90.00
_cell.angle_beta   90.00
_cell.angle_gamma   90.00
#
_symmetry.space_group_name_H-M   'P 1'
#
loop_
_entity.id
_entity.type
_entity.pdbx_description
1 polymer ?
#
loop_
_entity_poly.entity_id
_entity_poly.type
_entity_poly.pdbx_seq_one_letter_code
_entity_poly.pdbx_strand_id
1 'polypeptide(L)'
;MQKAVVMDEQAIRRALTRIAHEIIERNKGIDGCVLVGIKTRGIYLARRLAERIEQIEGASVPVGELDITLYRDDLTVKTDDHEPLVKGTNVPFPVSERNVILVDDVLFTGRTVRAAMDAVMDLGRPSRIQLAVLVDRGHRELPIRADFVGKNVPTSRSELIVVELSEVDGIDQVSIHEK
;
A
#
# COMPACT_ATOMS: atom_id res chain seq x y z
N MET A 1 -16.68 14.72 9.69
CA MET A 1 -17.88 13.85 9.57
C MET A 1 -17.77 12.96 8.34
N GLN A 2 -18.29 11.73 8.38
CA GLN A 2 -18.33 10.86 7.20
C GLN A 2 -19.22 11.48 6.12
N LYS A 3 -18.65 11.69 4.94
CA LYS A 3 -19.33 12.29 3.79
C LYS A 3 -19.92 11.22 2.88
N ALA A 4 -19.14 10.18 2.56
CA ALA A 4 -19.61 9.08 1.71
C ALA A 4 -18.77 7.80 1.91
N VAL A 5 -19.38 6.65 1.61
CA VAL A 5 -18.64 5.41 1.37
C VAL A 5 -18.19 5.39 -0.09
N VAL A 6 -16.89 5.26 -0.31
CA VAL A 6 -16.30 5.22 -1.67
C VAL A 6 -16.01 3.80 -2.13
N MET A 7 -15.79 2.85 -1.21
CA MET A 7 -15.71 1.42 -1.51
C MET A 7 -16.38 0.64 -0.38
N ASP A 8 -17.33 -0.23 -0.72
CA ASP A 8 -17.83 -1.26 0.18
C ASP A 8 -16.93 -2.51 0.12
N GLU A 9 -17.22 -3.50 0.96
CA GLU A 9 -16.52 -4.79 0.98
C GLU A 9 -16.42 -5.44 -0.41
N GLN A 10 -17.51 -5.44 -1.19
CA GLN A 10 -17.53 -6.04 -2.51
C GLN A 10 -16.65 -5.27 -3.50
N ALA A 11 -16.59 -3.94 -3.41
CA ALA A 11 -15.70 -3.10 -4.20
C ALA A 11 -14.24 -3.31 -3.83
N ILE A 12 -13.89 -3.42 -2.54
CA ILE A 12 -12.53 -3.75 -2.10
C ILE A 12 -12.13 -5.12 -2.64
N ARG A 13 -12.99 -6.13 -2.48
CA ARG A 13 -12.74 -7.48 -3.00
C ARG A 13 -12.46 -7.48 -4.50
N ARG A 14 -13.30 -6.81 -5.30
CA ARG A 14 -13.13 -6.69 -6.76
C ARG A 14 -11.84 -5.94 -7.14
N ALA A 15 -11.52 -4.87 -6.42
CA ALA A 15 -10.31 -4.09 -6.65
C ALA A 15 -9.05 -4.94 -6.41
N LEU A 16 -9.00 -5.70 -5.31
CA LEU A 16 -7.88 -6.59 -5.01
C LEU A 16 -7.72 -7.72 -6.04
N THR A 17 -8.83 -8.32 -6.50
CA THR A 17 -8.77 -9.32 -7.58
C THR A 17 -8.21 -8.72 -8.86
N ARG A 18 -8.63 -7.50 -9.24
CA ARG A 18 -8.08 -6.83 -10.43
C ARG A 18 -6.60 -6.52 -10.27
N ILE A 19 -6.18 -5.98 -9.12
CA ILE A 19 -4.76 -5.71 -8.85
C ILE A 19 -3.93 -7.01 -8.93
N ALA A 20 -4.43 -8.12 -8.41
CA ALA A 20 -3.74 -9.41 -8.50
C ALA A 20 -3.50 -9.84 -9.95
N HIS A 21 -4.52 -9.76 -10.82
CA HIS A 21 -4.36 -10.02 -12.25
C HIS A 21 -3.37 -9.06 -12.92
N GLU A 22 -3.44 -7.76 -12.62
CA GLU A 22 -2.52 -6.76 -13.18
C GLU A 22 -1.06 -7.02 -12.77
N ILE A 23 -0.81 -7.43 -11.52
CA ILE A 23 0.53 -7.81 -11.02
C ILE A 23 1.05 -9.00 -11.83
N ILE A 24 0.25 -10.05 -11.99
CA ILE A 24 0.62 -11.26 -12.73
C ILE A 24 0.93 -10.92 -14.19
N GLU A 25 0.04 -10.21 -14.87
CA GLU A 25 0.22 -9.85 -16.29
C GLU A 25 1.46 -8.98 -16.50
N ARG A 26 1.65 -7.96 -15.66
CA ARG A 26 2.76 -7.00 -15.81
C ARG A 26 4.11 -7.62 -15.51
N ASN A 27 4.17 -8.61 -14.62
CA ASN A 27 5.40 -9.31 -14.25
C ASN A 27 5.59 -10.62 -15.02
N LYS A 28 4.65 -10.99 -15.91
CA LYS A 28 4.66 -12.22 -16.71
C LYS A 28 4.68 -13.48 -15.85
N GLY A 29 3.78 -13.52 -14.87
CA GLY A 29 3.76 -14.50 -13.79
C GLY A 29 4.27 -13.89 -12.48
N ILE A 30 4.58 -14.77 -11.52
CA ILE A 30 4.95 -14.37 -10.16
C ILE A 30 6.41 -14.70 -9.81
N ASP A 31 7.15 -15.27 -10.75
CA ASP A 31 8.55 -15.62 -10.57
C ASP A 31 9.38 -14.39 -10.24
N GLY A 32 10.13 -14.48 -9.14
CA GLY A 32 10.95 -13.36 -8.66
C GLY A 32 10.17 -12.22 -7.99
N CYS A 33 8.83 -12.30 -7.90
CA CYS A 33 8.02 -11.29 -7.23
C CYS A 33 7.99 -11.50 -5.71
N VAL A 34 7.92 -10.39 -4.97
CA VAL A 34 7.68 -10.36 -3.53
C VAL A 34 6.78 -9.19 -3.19
N LEU A 35 5.86 -9.37 -2.24
CA LEU A 35 5.00 -8.29 -1.75
C LEU A 35 5.56 -7.73 -0.44
N VAL A 36 5.53 -6.42 -0.27
CA VAL A 36 5.93 -5.77 0.98
C VAL A 36 4.85 -4.78 1.38
N GLY A 37 4.10 -5.11 2.43
CA GLY A 37 3.06 -4.25 2.97
C GLY A 37 3.64 -3.14 3.83
N ILE A 38 3.15 -1.91 3.62
CA ILE A 38 3.58 -0.72 4.35
C ILE A 38 2.48 -0.33 5.35
N LYS A 39 2.87 0.03 6.59
CA LYS A 39 1.94 0.36 7.68
C LYS A 39 0.98 -0.79 8.03
N THR A 40 0.13 -0.57 9.04
CA THR A 40 -0.80 -1.58 9.55
C THR A 40 -1.72 -2.16 8.46
N ARG A 41 -2.44 -1.34 7.69
CA ARG A 41 -3.44 -1.84 6.72
C ARG A 41 -2.83 -2.31 5.40
N GLY A 42 -1.74 -1.69 4.93
CA GLY A 42 -1.02 -2.17 3.75
C GLY A 42 -0.45 -3.57 3.90
N ILE A 43 -0.07 -3.97 5.13
CA ILE A 43 0.31 -5.35 5.48
C ILE A 43 -0.83 -6.34 5.23
N TYR A 44 -2.04 -6.06 5.72
CA TYR A 44 -3.19 -6.94 5.49
C TYR A 44 -3.58 -7.00 4.00
N LEU A 45 -3.52 -5.86 3.30
CA LEU A 45 -3.75 -5.83 1.85
C LEU A 45 -2.73 -6.67 1.09
N ALA A 46 -1.45 -6.64 1.47
CA ALA A 46 -0.41 -7.47 0.86
C ALA A 46 -0.68 -8.96 1.05
N ARG A 47 -1.12 -9.37 2.24
CA ARG A 47 -1.50 -10.77 2.54
C ARG A 47 -2.69 -11.21 1.69
N ARG A 48 -3.76 -10.40 1.64
CA ARG A 48 -4.93 -10.66 0.79
C ARG A 48 -4.59 -10.73 -0.71
N LEU A 49 -3.62 -9.92 -1.17
CA LEU A 49 -3.13 -10.01 -2.55
C LEU A 49 -2.36 -11.30 -2.80
N ALA A 50 -1.49 -11.72 -1.88
CA ALA A 50 -0.76 -12.98 -2.00
C ALA A 50 -1.71 -14.18 -2.08
N GLU A 51 -2.75 -14.23 -1.23
CA GLU A 51 -3.78 -15.29 -1.28
C GLU A 51 -4.53 -15.32 -2.62
N ARG A 52 -4.84 -14.14 -3.19
CA ARG A 52 -5.50 -14.05 -4.50
C ARG A 52 -4.60 -14.51 -5.62
N ILE A 53 -3.35 -14.10 -5.59
CA ILE A 53 -2.36 -14.52 -6.57
C ILE A 53 -2.17 -16.04 -6.50
N GLU A 54 -2.08 -16.61 -5.30
CA GLU A 54 -2.00 -18.06 -5.11
C GLU A 54 -3.22 -18.80 -5.67
N GLN A 55 -4.43 -18.26 -5.47
CA GLN A 55 -5.65 -18.83 -6.06
C GLN A 55 -5.65 -18.82 -7.60
N ILE A 56 -4.96 -17.85 -8.22
CA ILE A 56 -4.91 -17.68 -9.68
C ILE A 56 -3.79 -18.52 -10.29
N GLU A 57 -2.58 -18.45 -9.74
CA GLU A 57 -1.36 -19.07 -10.29
C GLU A 57 -1.06 -20.45 -9.70
N GLY A 58 -1.71 -20.84 -8.60
CA GLY A 58 -1.44 -22.07 -7.87
C GLY A 58 -0.13 -22.05 -7.05
N ALA A 59 0.49 -20.88 -6.90
CA ALA A 59 1.72 -20.69 -6.14
C ALA A 59 1.71 -19.37 -5.37
N SER A 60 2.27 -19.38 -4.15
CA SER A 60 2.28 -18.23 -3.25
C SER A 60 3.39 -17.24 -3.56
N VAL A 61 3.12 -15.95 -3.37
CA VAL A 61 4.16 -14.90 -3.38
C VAL A 61 4.59 -14.58 -1.94
N PRO A 62 5.90 -14.51 -1.63
CA PRO A 62 6.36 -14.13 -0.29
C PRO A 62 5.89 -12.73 0.11
N VAL A 63 5.49 -12.57 1.38
CA VAL A 63 5.00 -11.31 1.95
C VAL A 63 5.89 -10.84 3.09
N GLY A 64 6.40 -9.62 2.99
CA GLY A 64 7.15 -8.91 4.02
C GLY A 64 6.41 -7.68 4.49
N GLU A 65 6.91 -7.06 5.54
CA GLU A 65 6.25 -5.97 6.25
C GLU A 65 7.25 -4.86 6.58
N LEU A 66 6.82 -3.61 6.35
CA LEU A 66 7.52 -2.41 6.75
C LEU A 66 6.60 -1.59 7.66
N ASP A 67 6.91 -1.56 8.95
CA ASP A 67 6.27 -0.66 9.90
C ASP A 67 6.95 0.71 9.82
N ILE A 68 6.28 1.61 9.12
CA ILE A 68 6.72 2.99 8.93
C ILE A 68 5.67 3.89 9.60
N THR A 69 6.08 4.57 10.66
CA THR A 69 5.28 5.67 11.17
C THR A 69 5.69 6.96 10.48
N LEU A 70 4.70 7.68 9.97
CA LEU A 70 4.87 9.09 9.66
C LEU A 70 5.12 9.81 10.99
N TYR A 71 6.33 10.34 11.18
CA TYR A 71 6.55 11.28 12.25
C TYR A 71 5.87 12.59 11.84
N ARG A 72 4.87 12.99 12.64
CA ARG A 72 4.16 14.28 12.66
C ARG A 72 3.60 14.80 11.33
N ASP A 73 2.29 14.60 11.18
CA ASP A 73 1.39 15.58 10.53
C ASP A 73 -0.02 15.55 11.15
N ASP A 74 -0.46 14.43 11.74
CA ASP A 74 -1.86 14.27 12.20
C ASP A 74 -2.13 14.63 13.67
N LEU A 75 -1.13 15.09 14.45
CA LEU A 75 -1.33 15.62 15.81
C LEU A 75 -0.43 16.84 16.04
N THR A 76 -1.05 18.02 16.02
CA THR A 76 -0.56 19.32 16.54
C THR A 76 0.89 19.72 16.19
N VAL A 77 0.98 20.74 15.33
CA VAL A 77 2.06 21.73 15.15
C VAL A 77 3.18 21.69 16.21
N LYS A 78 4.41 21.41 15.73
CA LYS A 78 5.73 21.95 16.14
C LYS A 78 6.84 20.89 16.00
N THR A 79 7.50 20.82 14.83
CA THR A 79 8.94 20.52 14.59
C THR A 79 9.18 20.38 13.10
N ASP A 80 10.36 20.79 12.63
CA ASP A 80 10.70 21.01 11.21
C ASP A 80 10.97 19.75 10.35
N ASP A 81 10.89 18.54 10.91
CA ASP A 81 11.20 17.31 10.18
C ASP A 81 9.95 16.46 9.86
N HIS A 82 9.48 16.60 8.62
CA HIS A 82 8.32 15.89 8.03
C HIS A 82 8.69 14.51 7.44
N GLU A 83 9.64 13.80 8.05
CA GLU A 83 10.14 12.53 7.51
C GLU A 83 9.49 11.31 8.19
N PRO A 84 9.04 10.30 7.41
CA PRO A 84 8.61 9.02 7.97
C PRO A 84 9.79 8.30 8.61
N LEU A 85 9.60 7.77 9.81
CA LEU A 85 10.57 6.93 10.51
C LEU A 85 10.17 5.45 10.38
N VAL A 86 11.08 4.64 9.84
CA VAL A 86 10.95 3.17 9.83
C VAL A 86 11.17 2.67 11.26
N LYS A 87 10.14 2.05 11.85
CA LYS A 87 10.18 1.51 13.22
C LYS A 87 10.59 0.05 13.28
N GLY A 88 10.20 -0.71 12.25
CA GLY A 88 10.43 -2.14 12.21
C GLY A 88 10.31 -2.66 10.80
N THR A 89 11.13 -3.66 10.50
CA THR A 89 11.19 -4.32 9.20
C THR A 89 11.14 -5.82 9.43
N ASN A 90 10.15 -6.50 8.85
CA ASN A 90 10.05 -7.94 8.86
C ASN A 90 9.92 -8.44 7.42
N VAL A 91 11.06 -8.58 6.75
CA VAL A 91 11.15 -9.07 5.37
C VAL A 91 11.98 -10.36 5.40
N PRO A 92 11.34 -11.54 5.57
CA PRO A 92 12.04 -12.80 5.85
C PRO A 92 12.65 -13.45 4.59
N PHE A 93 12.95 -12.67 3.57
CA PHE A 93 13.48 -13.12 2.28
C PHE A 93 14.40 -12.07 1.67
N PRO A 94 15.33 -12.48 0.78
CA PRO A 94 16.18 -11.53 0.07
C PRO A 94 15.36 -10.68 -0.91
N VAL A 95 15.58 -9.36 -0.88
CA VAL A 95 14.99 -8.43 -1.86
C VAL A 95 15.88 -8.23 -3.09
N SER A 96 17.16 -8.61 -3.02
CA SER A 96 18.10 -8.45 -4.13
C SER A 96 17.65 -9.23 -5.36
N GLU A 97 17.71 -8.58 -6.52
CA GLU A 97 17.29 -9.10 -7.84
C GLU A 97 15.80 -9.47 -7.95
N ARG A 98 14.99 -9.19 -6.92
CA ARG A 98 13.55 -9.43 -6.92
C ARG A 98 12.76 -8.24 -7.46
N ASN A 99 11.58 -8.54 -8.00
CA ASN A 99 10.53 -7.57 -8.28
C ASN A 99 9.77 -7.32 -6.98
N VAL A 100 10.07 -6.22 -6.28
CA VAL A 100 9.41 -5.85 -5.02
C VAL A 100 8.17 -5.04 -5.33
N ILE A 101 7.00 -5.50 -4.91
CA ILE A 101 5.75 -4.74 -4.99
C ILE A 101 5.41 -4.22 -3.60
N LEU A 102 5.58 -2.93 -3.40
CA LEU A 102 5.12 -2.21 -2.21
C LEU A 102 3.59 -2.15 -2.22
N VAL A 103 2.96 -2.39 -1.07
CA VAL A 103 1.50 -2.35 -0.92
C VAL A 103 1.11 -1.35 0.16
N ASP A 104 0.37 -0.32 -0.21
CA ASP A 104 -0.15 0.72 0.69
C ASP A 104 -1.68 0.81 0.61
N ASP A 105 -2.34 1.28 1.66
CA ASP A 105 -3.79 1.44 1.64
C ASP A 105 -4.21 2.68 0.84
N VAL A 106 -3.60 3.83 1.09
CA VAL A 106 -3.93 5.10 0.48
C VAL A 106 -2.68 5.86 0.01
N LEU A 107 -2.57 6.08 -1.30
CA LEU A 107 -1.54 6.95 -1.86
C LEU A 107 -1.96 8.43 -1.80
N PHE A 108 -1.29 9.20 -0.95
CA PHE A 108 -1.50 10.64 -0.75
C PHE A 108 -0.28 11.47 -1.18
N THR A 109 0.52 12.01 -0.27
CA THR A 109 1.68 12.86 -0.61
C THR A 109 2.82 12.09 -1.29
N GLY A 110 2.90 10.78 -1.05
CA GLY A 110 3.97 9.89 -1.52
C GLY A 110 5.11 9.70 -0.50
N ARG A 111 5.12 10.42 0.62
CA ARG A 111 6.22 10.37 1.61
C ARG A 111 6.40 8.99 2.24
N THR A 112 5.30 8.31 2.59
CA THR A 112 5.34 6.93 3.11
C THR A 112 6.04 5.99 2.12
N VAL A 113 5.68 6.07 0.84
CA VAL A 113 6.25 5.22 -0.20
C VAL A 113 7.73 5.51 -0.39
N ARG A 114 8.14 6.79 -0.37
CA ARG A 114 9.57 7.15 -0.43
C ARG A 114 10.37 6.44 0.68
N ALA A 115 9.91 6.55 1.93
CA ALA A 115 10.59 5.88 3.04
C ALA A 115 10.58 4.35 2.91
N ALA A 116 9.51 3.77 2.37
CA ALA A 116 9.47 2.34 2.08
C ALA A 116 10.46 1.94 0.99
N MET A 117 10.64 2.75 -0.05
CA MET A 117 11.67 2.53 -1.07
C MET A 117 13.07 2.57 -0.46
N ASP A 118 13.35 3.55 0.39
CA ASP A 118 14.63 3.67 1.09
C ASP A 118 14.89 2.43 1.96
N ALA A 119 13.89 2.01 2.75
CA ALA A 119 13.98 0.80 3.58
C ALA A 119 14.24 -0.47 2.75
N VAL A 120 13.60 -0.63 1.60
CA VAL A 120 13.87 -1.75 0.70
C VAL A 120 15.30 -1.69 0.14
N MET A 121 15.79 -0.50 -0.20
CA MET A 121 17.16 -0.30 -0.69
C MET A 121 18.20 -0.54 0.41
N ASP A 122 17.87 -0.33 1.69
CA ASP A 122 18.75 -0.68 2.80
C ASP A 122 18.87 -2.21 2.99
N LEU A 123 17.82 -2.96 2.64
CA LEU A 123 17.81 -4.43 2.70
C LEU A 123 18.51 -5.11 1.52
N GLY A 124 18.66 -4.44 0.38
CA GLY A 124 19.27 -5.02 -0.80
C GLY A 124 19.09 -4.22 -2.08
N ARG A 125 19.22 -4.90 -3.22
CA ARG A 125 19.16 -4.26 -4.55
C ARG A 125 18.09 -4.94 -5.41
N PRO A 126 16.81 -4.56 -5.28
CA PRO A 126 15.75 -5.13 -6.09
C PRO A 126 15.98 -4.81 -7.58
N SER A 127 15.54 -5.72 -8.45
CA SER A 127 15.57 -5.48 -9.91
C SER A 127 14.53 -4.44 -10.32
N ARG A 128 13.42 -4.37 -9.58
CA ARG A 128 12.36 -3.38 -9.74
C ARG A 128 11.64 -3.16 -8.42
N ILE A 129 11.24 -1.92 -8.16
CA ILE A 129 10.24 -1.58 -7.14
C ILE A 129 8.98 -1.11 -7.85
N GLN A 130 7.85 -1.73 -7.55
CA GLN A 130 6.51 -1.35 -8.00
C GLN A 130 5.65 -0.93 -6.81
N LEU A 131 4.55 -0.24 -7.07
CA LEU A 131 3.61 0.19 -6.04
C LEU A 131 2.16 -0.20 -6.38
N ALA A 132 1.54 -1.00 -5.50
CA ALA A 132 0.12 -1.29 -5.50
C ALA A 132 -0.57 -0.53 -4.36
N VAL A 133 -1.66 0.17 -4.66
CA VAL A 133 -2.47 0.85 -3.65
C VAL A 133 -3.96 0.54 -3.81
N LEU A 134 -4.67 0.45 -2.69
CA LEU A 134 -6.12 0.30 -2.74
C LEU A 134 -6.77 1.59 -3.25
N VAL A 135 -6.34 2.74 -2.73
CA VAL A 135 -6.87 4.06 -3.13
C VAL A 135 -5.75 5.00 -3.54
N ASP A 136 -5.95 5.68 -4.67
CA ASP A 136 -5.19 6.88 -5.01
C ASP A 136 -6.07 8.11 -4.84
N ARG A 137 -5.68 9.01 -3.93
CA ARG A 137 -6.43 10.23 -3.63
C ARG A 137 -5.83 11.52 -4.21
N GLY A 138 -4.77 11.42 -4.99
CA GLY A 138 -4.03 12.56 -5.55
C GLY A 138 -3.20 13.35 -4.52
N HIS A 139 -2.98 14.65 -4.80
CA HIS A 139 -2.21 15.59 -3.97
C HIS A 139 -0.76 15.19 -3.69
N ARG A 140 -0.08 14.68 -4.72
CA ARG A 140 1.34 14.33 -4.63
C ARG A 140 2.21 15.52 -4.26
N GLU A 141 3.18 15.25 -3.40
CA GLU A 141 4.28 16.17 -3.06
C GLU A 141 5.63 15.63 -3.54
N LEU A 142 5.67 14.34 -3.89
CA LEU A 142 6.79 13.67 -4.52
C LEU A 142 6.36 13.11 -5.88
N PRO A 143 7.29 12.95 -6.85
CA PRO A 143 7.00 12.40 -8.18
C PRO A 143 6.79 10.87 -8.14
N ILE A 144 5.90 10.42 -7.27
CA ILE A 144 5.57 9.01 -7.01
C ILE A 144 4.18 8.72 -7.56
N ARG A 145 4.08 7.65 -8.34
CA ARG A 145 2.84 7.13 -8.90
C ARG A 145 2.71 5.64 -8.60
N ALA A 146 1.49 5.19 -8.33
CA ALA A 146 1.21 3.77 -8.23
C ALA A 146 1.17 3.10 -9.61
N ASP A 147 1.70 1.89 -9.63
CA ASP A 147 1.64 0.97 -10.77
C ASP A 147 0.29 0.29 -10.87
N PHE A 148 -0.31 0.00 -9.71
CA PHE A 148 -1.60 -0.67 -9.59
C PHE A 148 -2.48 0.11 -8.61
N VAL A 149 -3.68 0.47 -9.04
CA VAL A 149 -4.60 1.30 -8.25
C VAL A 149 -5.95 0.61 -8.17
N GLY A 150 -6.47 0.41 -6.97
CA GLY A 150 -7.81 -0.14 -6.75
C GLY A 150 -8.92 0.84 -7.15
N LYS A 151 -8.84 2.08 -6.67
CA LYS A 151 -9.74 3.16 -7.07
C LYS A 151 -9.05 4.53 -7.02
N ASN A 152 -9.24 5.32 -8.06
CA ASN A 152 -8.92 6.75 -8.02
C ASN A 152 -10.09 7.50 -7.39
N VAL A 153 -9.83 8.26 -6.33
CA VAL A 153 -10.84 9.03 -5.60
C VAL A 153 -10.40 10.49 -5.60
N PRO A 154 -11.00 11.36 -6.44
CA PRO A 154 -10.74 12.79 -6.36
C PRO A 154 -11.13 13.31 -4.97
N THR A 155 -10.20 14.00 -4.30
CA THR A 155 -10.42 14.59 -2.98
C THR A 155 -9.97 16.04 -2.95
N SER A 156 -10.45 16.81 -1.98
CA SER A 156 -9.82 18.06 -1.54
C SER A 156 -8.72 17.78 -0.49
N ARG A 157 -7.91 18.78 -0.15
CA ARG A 157 -6.93 18.68 0.95
C ARG A 157 -7.58 18.65 2.34
N SER A 158 -8.83 19.12 2.47
CA SER A 158 -9.58 19.08 3.74
C SER A 158 -10.30 17.75 3.96
N GLU A 159 -10.40 16.92 2.93
CA GLU A 159 -10.97 15.58 3.03
C GLU A 159 -9.94 14.55 3.50
N LEU A 160 -10.41 13.50 4.16
CA LEU A 160 -9.62 12.35 4.58
C LEU A 160 -10.21 11.08 3.98
N ILE A 161 -9.33 10.18 3.53
CA ILE A 161 -9.72 8.80 3.19
C ILE A 161 -9.44 7.94 4.41
N VAL A 162 -10.47 7.26 4.88
CA VAL A 162 -10.39 6.28 5.95
C VAL A 162 -10.59 4.91 5.32
N VAL A 163 -9.59 4.04 5.47
CA VAL A 163 -9.67 2.64 5.10
C VAL A 163 -9.87 1.86 6.38
N GLU A 164 -10.86 0.98 6.38
CA GLU A 164 -11.19 0.05 7.44
C GLU A 164 -11.13 -1.36 6.84
N LEU A 165 -10.43 -2.26 7.54
CA LEU A 165 -10.30 -3.66 7.13
C LEU A 165 -10.71 -4.56 8.29
N SER A 166 -11.38 -5.67 7.98
CA SER A 166 -11.90 -6.60 8.99
C SER A 166 -10.88 -7.09 10.01
N GLU A 167 -9.60 -7.21 9.64
CA GLU A 167 -8.51 -7.65 10.51
C GLU A 167 -8.14 -6.64 11.61
N VAL A 168 -8.47 -5.36 11.40
CA VAL A 168 -8.12 -4.26 12.33
C VAL A 168 -9.38 -3.63 12.92
N ASP A 169 -10.40 -3.45 12.09
CA ASP A 169 -11.56 -2.59 12.34
C ASP A 169 -12.89 -3.37 12.41
N GLY A 170 -12.88 -4.67 12.06
CA GLY A 170 -14.08 -5.51 12.04
C GLY A 170 -15.03 -5.29 10.86
N ILE A 171 -14.68 -4.41 9.92
CA ILE A 171 -15.43 -4.14 8.69
C ILE A 171 -14.48 -3.85 7.52
N ASP A 172 -14.88 -4.22 6.31
CA ASP A 172 -14.20 -3.81 5.08
C ASP A 172 -14.92 -2.61 4.46
N GLN A 173 -14.32 -1.42 4.56
CA GLN A 173 -14.88 -0.20 4.00
C GLN A 173 -13.79 0.81 3.66
N VAL A 174 -14.02 1.61 2.62
CA VAL A 174 -13.31 2.87 2.42
C VAL A 174 -14.33 4.00 2.41
N SER A 175 -14.10 5.00 3.26
CA SER A 175 -14.95 6.18 3.37
C SER A 175 -14.15 7.48 3.19
N ILE A 176 -14.85 8.52 2.73
CA ILE A 176 -14.33 9.88 2.68
C ILE A 176 -14.98 10.72 3.77
N HIS A 177 -14.17 11.48 4.50
CA HIS A 177 -14.59 12.33 5.62
C HIS A 177 -14.19 13.77 5.34
N GLU A 178 -15.01 14.73 5.77
CA GLU A 178 -14.61 16.13 5.87
C GLU A 178 -14.08 16.40 7.28
N LYS A 179 -13.01 17.21 7.38
CA LYS A 179 -12.54 17.76 8.67
C LYS A 179 -13.65 18.51 9.40
#